data_AF-A0A0G1GK59-F1
#
_entry.id   AF-A0A0G1GK59-F1
#
_cell.length_a   1.000
_cell.length_b   1.000
_cell.length_c   1.000
_cell.angle_alpha   90.00
_cell.angle_beta   90.00
_cell.angle_gamma   90.00
#
_symmetry.space_group_name_H-M   'P 1'
#
loop_
_entity.id
_entity.type
_entity.pdbx_description
1 polymer ?
#
loop_
_entity_poly.entity_id
_entity_poly.type
_entity_poly.pdbx_seq_one_letter_code
_entity_poly.pdbx_strand_id
1 'polypeptide(L)'
;MRETELTKQLEYSDYLEGTRKILEQSKAETEPYKVTILGKEFIVYPNVFSPKYFNDTELFAENLPVRKGEELLEIGPGTGAISIIAVYKGAKKVLAIDINPDAVVNIQANIALHQMKEKTEVRQGYLFTPLKQGEKFDAIFWNTPFGFVENQDISDLEKAVYDPGYRSTENFMREARAHLKEGGRILIGFSTTLGRFDLLQKFAKDAGLSLKMIYETESEETHPVKFEIFSAQA
;
A
#
# COMPACT_ATOMS: atom_id res chain seq x y z
N MET A 1 31.54 17.28 31.77
CA MET A 1 31.48 17.11 30.31
C MET A 1 30.54 15.93 30.06
N ARG A 2 29.29 16.17 29.66
CA ARG A 2 28.38 15.11 29.22
C ARG A 2 28.48 15.05 27.72
N GLU A 3 28.86 13.90 27.20
CA GLU A 3 28.93 13.61 25.77
C GLU A 3 27.57 13.88 25.14
N THR A 4 27.58 14.74 24.14
CA THR A 4 26.51 14.90 23.17
C THR A 4 26.38 13.57 22.42
N GLU A 5 25.35 12.79 22.72
CA GLU A 5 24.90 11.72 21.83
C GLU A 5 24.55 12.37 20.48
N LEU A 6 25.50 12.30 19.55
CA LEU A 6 25.24 12.55 18.14
C LEU A 6 24.22 11.50 17.69
N THR A 7 22.97 11.92 17.53
CA THR A 7 21.92 11.10 16.92
C THR A 7 22.41 10.71 15.54
N LYS A 8 22.84 9.45 15.37
CA LYS A 8 23.34 8.95 14.10
C LYS A 8 22.18 8.94 13.12
N GLN A 9 22.27 9.74 12.06
CA GLN A 9 21.31 9.69 10.96
C GLN A 9 21.41 8.30 10.31
N LEU A 10 20.28 7.61 10.16
CA LEU A 10 20.23 6.29 9.53
C LEU A 10 20.50 6.43 8.02
N GLU A 11 21.31 5.52 7.48
CA GLU A 11 21.53 5.43 6.04
C GLU A 11 20.38 4.66 5.39
N TYR A 12 20.15 4.85 4.08
CA TYR A 12 19.09 4.14 3.36
C TYR A 12 19.17 2.60 3.50
N SER A 13 20.40 2.07 3.53
CA SER A 13 20.64 0.64 3.75
C SER A 13 20.20 0.13 5.12
N ASP A 14 20.24 0.97 6.15
CA ASP A 14 19.82 0.60 7.50
C ASP A 14 18.30 0.36 7.54
N TYR A 15 17.52 1.17 6.82
CA TYR A 15 16.07 0.99 6.67
C TYR A 15 15.73 -0.32 5.95
N LEU A 16 16.39 -0.61 4.81
CA LEU A 16 16.17 -1.86 4.07
C LEU A 16 16.49 -3.09 4.94
N GLU A 17 17.56 -3.03 5.74
CA GLU A 17 17.91 -4.12 6.64
C GLU A 17 16.91 -4.27 7.79
N GLY A 18 16.39 -3.15 8.33
CA GLY A 18 15.30 -3.15 9.31
C GLY A 18 14.03 -3.81 8.76
N THR A 19 13.59 -3.39 7.57
CA THR A 19 12.44 -3.98 6.88
C THR A 19 12.64 -5.47 6.61
N ARG A 20 13.84 -5.90 6.17
CA ARG A 20 14.16 -7.32 5.96
C ARG A 20 13.99 -8.13 7.26
N LYS A 21 14.52 -7.65 8.38
CA LYS A 21 14.42 -8.34 9.68
C LYS A 21 12.97 -8.50 10.12
N ILE A 22 12.14 -7.47 9.98
CA ILE A 22 10.71 -7.52 10.29
C ILE A 22 9.99 -8.52 9.37
N LEU A 23 10.35 -8.54 8.08
CA LEU A 23 9.78 -9.48 7.12
C LEU A 23 10.13 -10.94 7.47
N GLU A 24 11.36 -11.21 7.90
CA GLU A 24 11.76 -12.55 8.37
C GLU A 24 10.98 -12.97 9.62
N GLN A 25 10.67 -12.05 10.54
CA GLN A 25 9.79 -12.34 11.67
C GLN A 25 8.37 -12.67 11.20
N SER A 26 7.85 -11.94 10.22
CA SER A 26 6.53 -12.21 9.63
C SER A 26 6.49 -13.56 8.90
N LYS A 27 7.59 -13.99 8.26
CA LYS A 27 7.71 -15.29 7.58
C LYS A 27 7.65 -16.48 8.56
N ALA A 28 7.90 -16.26 9.85
CA ALA A 28 7.78 -17.30 10.86
C ALA A 28 6.32 -17.69 11.16
N GLU A 29 5.34 -16.89 10.74
CA GLU A 29 3.92 -17.21 10.87
C GLU A 29 3.50 -18.23 9.79
N THR A 30 3.34 -19.49 10.19
CA THR A 30 3.01 -20.59 9.27
C THR A 30 1.53 -20.93 9.20
N GLU A 31 0.70 -20.34 10.07
CA GLU A 31 -0.74 -20.58 10.15
C GLU A 31 -1.52 -19.26 10.09
N PRO A 32 -2.77 -19.25 9.59
CA PRO A 32 -3.62 -18.07 9.66
C PRO A 32 -3.83 -17.57 11.09
N TYR A 33 -3.76 -16.25 11.27
CA TYR A 33 -4.06 -15.58 12.54
C TYR A 33 -4.95 -14.37 12.31
N LYS A 34 -5.36 -13.70 13.39
CA LYS A 34 -6.15 -12.48 13.33
C LYS A 34 -5.38 -11.28 13.86
N VAL A 35 -5.67 -10.13 13.26
CA VAL A 35 -5.27 -8.79 13.74
C VAL A 35 -6.51 -7.93 13.87
N THR A 36 -6.44 -6.88 14.69
CA THR A 36 -7.50 -5.89 14.80
C THR A 36 -7.01 -4.58 14.19
N ILE A 37 -7.79 -4.04 13.25
CA ILE A 37 -7.52 -2.77 12.59
C ILE A 37 -8.78 -1.91 12.73
N LEU A 38 -8.66 -0.73 13.36
CA LEU A 38 -9.76 0.20 13.62
C LEU A 38 -11.00 -0.47 14.25
N GLY A 39 -10.74 -1.34 15.23
CA GLY A 39 -11.77 -2.08 15.96
C GLY A 39 -12.45 -3.20 15.16
N LYS A 40 -11.84 -3.65 14.05
CA LYS A 40 -12.34 -4.75 13.22
C LYS A 40 -11.31 -5.85 13.07
N GLU A 41 -11.76 -7.10 13.20
CA GLU A 41 -10.89 -8.27 13.03
C GLU A 41 -10.63 -8.56 11.56
N PHE A 42 -9.38 -8.82 11.20
CA PHE A 42 -8.95 -9.29 9.89
C PHE A 42 -8.13 -10.56 10.05
N ILE A 43 -8.36 -11.52 9.18
CA ILE A 43 -7.54 -12.72 9.03
C ILE A 43 -6.28 -12.32 8.24
N VAL A 44 -5.13 -12.84 8.65
CA VAL A 44 -3.84 -12.73 7.96
C VAL A 44 -3.37 -14.13 7.64
N TYR A 45 -3.10 -14.42 6.37
CA TYR A 45 -2.55 -15.69 5.92
C TYR A 45 -1.02 -15.63 5.86
N PRO A 46 -0.33 -16.79 5.97
CA PRO A 46 1.08 -16.89 5.64
C PRO A 46 1.37 -16.33 4.25
N ASN A 47 2.59 -15.81 4.04
CA ASN A 47 3.03 -15.22 2.78
C ASN A 47 2.26 -13.94 2.34
N VAL A 48 1.46 -13.34 3.23
CA VAL A 48 0.78 -12.05 3.01
C VAL A 48 1.36 -10.99 3.93
N PHE A 49 1.49 -9.76 3.42
CA PHE A 49 1.92 -8.62 4.22
C PHE A 49 1.06 -8.45 5.46
N SER A 50 1.70 -8.34 6.63
CA SER A 50 1.02 -8.43 7.90
C SER A 50 0.95 -7.09 8.64
N PRO A 51 -0.28 -6.60 8.92
CA PRO A 51 -0.50 -5.43 9.77
C PRO A 51 -0.09 -5.63 11.25
N LYS A 52 0.26 -6.86 11.66
CA LYS A 52 0.84 -7.12 12.99
C LYS A 52 2.26 -6.57 13.11
N TYR A 53 3.00 -6.56 11.99
CA TYR A 53 4.42 -6.21 11.95
C TYR A 53 4.67 -4.84 11.32
N PHE A 54 3.71 -4.34 10.54
CA PHE A 54 3.79 -3.06 9.85
C PHE A 54 2.54 -2.22 10.13
N ASN A 55 2.72 -1.06 10.75
CA ASN A 55 1.63 -0.22 11.24
C ASN A 55 0.99 0.65 10.14
N ASP A 56 1.63 0.73 8.97
CA ASP A 56 1.21 1.57 7.84
C ASP A 56 -0.20 1.23 7.33
N THR A 57 -0.61 -0.04 7.41
CA THR A 57 -1.95 -0.47 7.00
C THR A 57 -3.05 0.22 7.80
N GLU A 58 -2.94 0.28 9.13
CA GLU A 58 -3.95 0.94 9.97
C GLU A 58 -3.95 2.45 9.73
N LEU A 59 -2.76 3.06 9.66
CA LEU A 59 -2.59 4.49 9.40
C LEU A 59 -3.25 4.90 8.08
N PHE A 60 -3.02 4.16 6.99
CA PHE A 60 -3.65 4.46 5.71
C PHE A 60 -5.14 4.11 5.68
N ALA A 61 -5.58 3.02 6.31
CA ALA A 61 -7.01 2.70 6.39
C ALA A 61 -7.81 3.82 7.07
N GLU A 62 -7.27 4.37 8.15
CA GLU A 62 -7.87 5.47 8.91
C GLU A 62 -7.91 6.76 8.09
N ASN A 63 -6.83 7.09 7.39
CA ASN A 63 -6.62 8.42 6.84
C ASN A 63 -6.85 8.54 5.33
N LEU A 64 -7.07 7.42 4.61
CA LEU A 64 -7.44 7.46 3.19
C LEU A 64 -8.72 8.30 3.01
N PRO A 65 -8.71 9.36 2.17
CA PRO A 65 -9.82 10.29 2.03
C PRO A 65 -10.93 9.72 1.13
N VAL A 66 -11.63 8.71 1.64
CA VAL A 66 -12.71 8.01 0.95
C VAL A 66 -13.94 8.91 0.87
N ARG A 67 -14.47 9.14 -0.34
CA ARG A 67 -15.70 9.88 -0.58
C ARG A 67 -16.89 8.92 -0.59
N LYS A 68 -17.98 9.32 0.07
CA LYS A 68 -19.23 8.55 0.08
C LYS A 68 -19.72 8.33 -1.34
N GLY A 69 -20.01 7.07 -1.67
CA GLY A 69 -20.56 6.67 -2.97
C GLY A 69 -19.52 6.46 -4.07
N GLU A 70 -18.23 6.62 -3.78
CA GLU A 70 -17.18 6.48 -4.80
C GLU A 70 -16.85 5.01 -5.11
N GLU A 71 -16.38 4.76 -6.33
CA GLU A 71 -15.84 3.47 -6.76
C GLU A 71 -14.30 3.54 -6.71
N LEU A 72 -13.71 2.75 -5.82
CA LEU A 72 -12.28 2.72 -5.52
C LEU A 72 -11.61 1.52 -6.19
N LEU A 73 -10.45 1.73 -6.80
CA LEU A 73 -9.50 0.67 -7.13
C LEU A 73 -8.36 0.71 -6.11
N GLU A 74 -8.08 -0.40 -5.45
CA GLU A 74 -6.87 -0.59 -4.64
C GLU A 74 -5.91 -1.57 -5.35
N ILE A 75 -4.66 -1.15 -5.49
CA ILE A 75 -3.55 -2.00 -5.97
C ILE A 75 -2.78 -2.51 -4.75
N GLY A 76 -2.43 -3.80 -4.74
CA GLY A 76 -1.69 -4.46 -3.66
C GLY A 76 -2.42 -4.43 -2.31
N PRO A 77 -3.71 -4.83 -2.23
CA PRO A 77 -4.49 -4.76 -0.99
C PRO A 77 -4.00 -5.69 0.13
N GLY A 78 -3.18 -6.70 -0.16
CA GLY A 78 -2.70 -7.67 0.83
C GLY A 78 -3.87 -8.39 1.53
N THR A 79 -4.03 -8.14 2.83
CA THR A 79 -5.16 -8.67 3.62
C THR A 79 -6.52 -8.10 3.20
N GLY A 80 -6.54 -6.97 2.49
CA GLY A 80 -7.74 -6.22 2.14
C GLY A 80 -8.28 -5.31 3.23
N ALA A 81 -7.50 -5.04 4.28
CA ALA A 81 -7.92 -4.18 5.39
C ALA A 81 -8.37 -2.80 4.92
N ILE A 82 -7.55 -2.12 4.11
CA ILE A 82 -7.86 -0.78 3.58
C ILE A 82 -9.09 -0.83 2.67
N SER A 83 -9.16 -1.78 1.73
CA SER A 83 -10.34 -2.04 0.88
C SER A 83 -11.65 -2.15 1.69
N ILE A 84 -11.66 -2.99 2.73
CA ILE A 84 -12.86 -3.25 3.54
C ILE A 84 -13.19 -2.05 4.42
N ILE A 85 -12.19 -1.40 5.01
CA ILE A 85 -12.40 -0.16 5.77
C ILE A 85 -12.92 0.96 4.86
N ALA A 86 -12.48 1.06 3.60
CA ALA A 86 -13.02 2.02 2.64
C ALA A 86 -14.52 1.81 2.40
N VAL A 87 -14.99 0.55 2.33
CA VAL A 87 -16.43 0.24 2.28
C VAL A 87 -17.15 0.69 3.55
N TYR A 88 -16.58 0.44 4.74
CA TYR A 88 -17.13 0.96 5.99
C TYR A 88 -17.20 2.50 6.02
N LYS A 89 -16.23 3.19 5.41
CA LYS A 89 -16.18 4.65 5.27
C LYS A 89 -17.12 5.20 4.19
N GLY A 90 -17.80 4.33 3.45
CA GLY A 90 -18.87 4.71 2.53
C GLY A 90 -18.54 4.61 1.05
N ALA A 91 -17.41 3.98 0.67
CA ALA A 91 -17.19 3.59 -0.72
C ALA A 91 -18.37 2.72 -1.20
N LYS A 92 -18.81 2.95 -2.43
CA LYS A 92 -19.91 2.20 -3.04
C LYS A 92 -19.46 0.82 -3.47
N LYS A 93 -18.30 0.77 -4.14
CA LYS A 93 -17.63 -0.45 -4.57
C LYS A 93 -16.12 -0.29 -4.47
N VAL A 94 -15.44 -1.40 -4.20
CA VAL A 94 -13.99 -1.52 -4.22
C VAL A 94 -13.62 -2.66 -5.17
N LEU A 95 -12.73 -2.40 -6.11
CA LEU A 95 -11.99 -3.43 -6.83
C LEU A 95 -10.58 -3.49 -6.23
N ALA A 96 -10.16 -4.68 -5.83
CA ALA A 96 -8.82 -4.93 -5.30
C ALA A 96 -8.03 -5.77 -6.31
N ILE A 97 -6.80 -5.37 -6.61
CA ILE A 97 -5.91 -6.12 -7.50
C ILE A 97 -4.60 -6.42 -6.78
N ASP A 98 -4.30 -7.70 -6.61
CA ASP A 98 -3.04 -8.14 -6.03
C ASP A 98 -2.32 -9.10 -6.96
N ILE A 99 -0.99 -9.00 -7.00
CA ILE A 99 -0.15 -9.91 -7.77
C ILE A 99 0.07 -11.22 -7.03
N ASN A 100 0.08 -11.17 -5.69
CA ASN A 100 0.34 -12.32 -4.83
C ASN A 100 -0.94 -13.19 -4.74
N PRO A 101 -0.90 -14.45 -5.20
CA PRO A 101 -2.06 -15.34 -5.14
C PRO A 101 -2.54 -15.58 -3.69
N ASP A 102 -1.64 -15.64 -2.71
CA ASP A 102 -2.01 -15.84 -1.30
C ASP A 102 -2.76 -14.62 -0.74
N ALA A 103 -2.37 -13.41 -1.15
CA ALA A 103 -3.08 -12.18 -0.80
C ALA A 103 -4.49 -12.18 -1.40
N VAL A 104 -4.67 -12.66 -2.64
CA VAL A 104 -5.99 -12.79 -3.28
C VAL A 104 -6.89 -13.73 -2.48
N VAL A 105 -6.39 -14.88 -2.01
CA VAL A 105 -7.17 -15.78 -1.16
C VAL A 105 -7.45 -15.12 0.20
N ASN A 106 -6.49 -14.42 0.78
CA ASN A 106 -6.64 -13.78 2.07
C ASN A 106 -7.72 -12.69 2.06
N ILE A 107 -7.72 -11.80 1.06
CA ILE A 107 -8.77 -10.78 0.95
C ILE A 107 -10.13 -11.41 0.69
N GLN A 108 -10.24 -12.52 -0.05
CA GLN A 108 -11.51 -13.24 -0.20
C GLN A 108 -12.06 -13.73 1.16
N ALA A 109 -11.18 -14.25 2.03
CA ALA A 109 -11.55 -14.66 3.38
C ALA A 109 -12.06 -13.48 4.20
N ASN A 110 -11.40 -12.31 4.13
CA ASN A 110 -11.84 -11.11 4.84
C ASN A 110 -13.12 -10.49 4.25
N ILE A 111 -13.30 -10.49 2.92
CA ILE A 111 -14.55 -10.09 2.28
C ILE A 111 -15.71 -10.96 2.80
N ALA A 112 -15.49 -12.27 2.95
CA ALA A 112 -16.48 -13.19 3.50
C ALA A 112 -16.76 -12.90 4.99
N LEU A 113 -15.70 -12.71 5.80
CA LEU A 113 -15.80 -12.36 7.22
C LEU A 113 -16.64 -11.10 7.45
N HIS A 114 -16.47 -10.08 6.61
CA HIS A 114 -17.19 -8.82 6.69
C HIS A 114 -18.51 -8.77 5.89
N GLN A 115 -18.88 -9.87 5.22
CA GLN A 115 -20.09 -9.97 4.39
C GLN A 115 -20.15 -8.90 3.28
N MET A 116 -19.00 -8.61 2.65
CA MET A 116 -18.83 -7.52 1.68
C MET A 116 -18.79 -7.96 0.22
N LYS A 117 -19.19 -9.20 -0.10
CA LYS A 117 -19.11 -9.77 -1.47
C LYS A 117 -19.78 -8.91 -2.55
N GLU A 118 -20.85 -8.18 -2.20
CA GLU A 118 -21.58 -7.30 -3.14
C GLU A 118 -20.89 -5.94 -3.38
N LYS A 119 -19.93 -5.58 -2.52
CA LYS A 119 -19.26 -4.27 -2.54
C LYS A 119 -17.77 -4.37 -2.85
N THR A 120 -17.16 -5.54 -2.67
CA THR A 120 -15.72 -5.73 -2.87
C THR A 120 -15.47 -6.91 -3.80
N GLU A 121 -14.80 -6.64 -4.91
CA GLU A 121 -14.30 -7.64 -5.85
C GLU A 121 -12.77 -7.72 -5.73
N VAL A 122 -12.19 -8.91 -5.84
CA VAL A 122 -10.73 -9.08 -5.97
C VAL A 122 -10.39 -9.77 -7.28
N ARG A 123 -9.30 -9.32 -7.91
CA ARG A 123 -8.70 -9.98 -9.08
C ARG A 123 -7.21 -10.19 -8.85
N GLN A 124 -6.69 -11.31 -9.34
CA GLN A 124 -5.25 -11.54 -9.36
C GLN A 124 -4.63 -10.91 -10.60
N GLY A 125 -3.52 -10.19 -10.43
CA GLY A 125 -2.65 -9.80 -11.54
C GLY A 125 -1.79 -8.58 -11.25
N TYR A 126 -1.19 -8.05 -12.29
CA TYR A 126 -0.20 -6.99 -12.19
C TYR A 126 -0.82 -5.62 -12.48
N LEU A 127 -0.84 -4.74 -11.49
CA LEU A 127 -1.35 -3.36 -11.61
C LEU A 127 -2.73 -3.34 -12.31
N PHE A 128 -2.80 -2.79 -13.52
CA PHE A 128 -4.03 -2.60 -14.27
C PHE A 128 -4.36 -3.73 -15.25
N THR A 129 -3.49 -4.75 -15.40
CA THR A 129 -3.69 -5.83 -16.39
C THR A 129 -5.00 -6.61 -16.22
N PRO A 130 -5.56 -6.81 -15.01
CA PRO A 130 -6.85 -7.48 -14.83
C PRO A 130 -8.09 -6.60 -15.07
N LEU A 131 -7.89 -5.33 -15.43
CA LEU A 131 -9.00 -4.42 -15.75
C LEU A 131 -9.60 -4.77 -17.11
N LYS A 132 -10.93 -4.77 -17.16
CA LYS A 132 -11.71 -4.87 -18.40
C LYS A 132 -11.64 -3.54 -19.13
N GLN A 133 -11.81 -3.61 -20.44
CA GLN A 133 -11.83 -2.43 -21.29
C GLN A 133 -12.88 -1.41 -20.81
N GLY A 134 -12.44 -0.18 -20.55
CA GLY A 134 -13.32 0.91 -20.12
C GLY A 134 -13.66 0.94 -18.64
N GLU A 135 -13.13 0.04 -17.80
CA GLU A 135 -13.24 0.18 -16.34
C GLU A 135 -12.50 1.43 -15.86
N LYS A 136 -13.22 2.27 -15.11
CA LYS A 136 -12.74 3.55 -14.58
C LYS A 136 -13.19 3.72 -13.14
N PHE A 137 -12.39 4.42 -12.35
CA PHE A 137 -12.61 4.59 -10.90
C PHE A 137 -12.62 6.08 -10.50
N ASP A 138 -13.35 6.37 -9.42
CA ASP A 138 -13.38 7.70 -8.81
C ASP A 138 -12.09 7.96 -8.01
N ALA A 139 -11.49 6.90 -7.48
CA ALA A 139 -10.19 6.92 -6.83
C ALA A 139 -9.41 5.65 -7.18
N ILE A 140 -8.10 5.79 -7.37
CA ILE A 140 -7.14 4.69 -7.44
C ILE A 140 -6.16 4.90 -6.30
N PHE A 141 -6.02 3.91 -5.42
CA PHE A 141 -5.10 3.94 -4.30
C PHE A 141 -4.08 2.81 -4.42
N TRP A 142 -2.84 3.10 -4.08
CA TRP A 142 -1.82 2.09 -3.82
C TRP A 142 -0.99 2.50 -2.61
N ASN A 143 -0.98 1.68 -1.56
CA ASN A 143 0.10 1.69 -0.58
C ASN A 143 1.32 1.04 -1.22
N THR A 144 2.18 1.84 -1.86
CA THR A 144 3.30 1.30 -2.64
C THR A 144 4.32 0.60 -1.75
N PRO A 145 5.01 -0.44 -2.22
CA PRO A 145 6.20 -0.95 -1.54
C PRO A 145 7.28 0.15 -1.48
N PHE A 146 7.68 0.57 -0.27
CA PHE A 146 8.61 1.70 -0.13
C PHE A 146 10.07 1.33 -0.43
N GLY A 147 10.46 0.07 -0.33
CA GLY A 147 11.86 -0.32 -0.46
C GLY A 147 12.34 -0.37 -1.92
N PHE A 148 13.29 0.48 -2.28
CA PHE A 148 14.00 0.42 -3.55
C PHE A 148 15.15 -0.58 -3.45
N VAL A 149 15.19 -1.53 -4.38
CA VAL A 149 16.32 -2.46 -4.56
C VAL A 149 16.69 -2.51 -6.04
N GLU A 150 17.97 -2.60 -6.40
CA GLU A 150 18.38 -2.41 -7.81
C GLU A 150 17.89 -3.52 -8.75
N ASN A 151 18.14 -4.78 -8.41
CA ASN A 151 17.62 -5.94 -9.13
C ASN A 151 17.82 -7.18 -8.25
N GLN A 152 16.71 -7.79 -7.83
CA GLN A 152 16.70 -9.02 -7.06
C GLN A 152 15.50 -9.85 -7.49
N ASP A 153 15.69 -11.16 -7.63
CA ASP A 153 14.58 -12.11 -7.62
C ASP A 153 14.05 -12.15 -6.20
N ILE A 154 12.93 -11.47 -5.98
CA ILE A 154 12.28 -11.37 -4.67
C ILE A 154 11.00 -12.22 -4.66
N SER A 155 10.72 -12.81 -3.50
CA SER A 155 9.51 -13.60 -3.23
C SER A 155 8.24 -12.75 -3.32
N ASP A 156 7.08 -13.41 -3.39
CA ASP A 156 5.79 -12.69 -3.46
C ASP A 156 5.50 -11.85 -2.21
N LEU A 157 5.90 -12.31 -1.03
CA LEU A 157 5.81 -11.52 0.20
C LEU A 157 6.78 -10.33 0.19
N GLU A 158 8.00 -10.49 -0.33
CA GLU A 158 8.97 -9.40 -0.43
C GLU A 158 8.51 -8.28 -1.37
N LYS A 159 7.73 -8.60 -2.42
CA LYS A 159 7.12 -7.60 -3.30
C LYS A 159 6.15 -6.65 -2.59
N ALA A 160 5.67 -7.01 -1.40
CA ALA A 160 4.83 -6.13 -0.60
C ALA A 160 5.61 -4.98 0.07
N VAL A 161 6.93 -5.12 0.20
CA VAL A 161 7.81 -4.10 0.82
C VAL A 161 8.89 -3.59 -0.11
N TYR A 162 9.26 -4.34 -1.15
CA TYR A 162 10.29 -3.97 -2.12
C TYR A 162 9.75 -3.92 -3.56
N ASP A 163 10.19 -2.93 -4.34
CA ASP A 163 9.95 -2.85 -5.79
C ASP A 163 11.28 -2.71 -6.53
N PRO A 164 11.76 -3.78 -7.18
CA PRO A 164 13.04 -3.76 -7.89
C PRO A 164 13.07 -2.69 -9.00
N GLY A 165 14.00 -1.75 -8.86
CA GLY A 165 14.14 -0.58 -9.73
C GLY A 165 12.96 0.38 -9.66
N TYR A 166 12.05 0.24 -8.69
CA TYR A 166 10.74 0.89 -8.67
C TYR A 166 9.94 0.73 -9.97
N ARG A 167 10.12 -0.40 -10.68
CA ARG A 167 9.47 -0.62 -11.98
C ARG A 167 7.95 -0.60 -11.88
N SER A 168 7.40 -1.17 -10.82
CA SER A 168 5.96 -1.23 -10.63
C SER A 168 5.39 0.14 -10.26
N THR A 169 6.11 0.89 -9.43
CA THR A 169 5.81 2.28 -9.07
C THR A 169 5.83 3.19 -10.30
N GLU A 170 6.84 3.07 -11.16
CA GLU A 170 6.93 3.81 -12.42
C GLU A 170 5.77 3.48 -13.37
N ASN A 171 5.49 2.18 -13.57
CA ASN A 171 4.38 1.73 -14.42
C ASN A 171 3.03 2.22 -13.89
N PHE A 172 2.83 2.19 -12.56
CA PHE A 172 1.63 2.72 -11.93
C PHE A 172 1.43 4.20 -12.23
N MET A 173 2.48 5.02 -12.05
CA MET A 173 2.42 6.46 -12.35
C MET A 173 2.04 6.73 -13.80
N ARG A 174 2.59 5.95 -14.75
CA ARG A 174 2.32 6.09 -16.17
C ARG A 174 0.90 5.69 -16.56
N GLU A 175 0.33 4.66 -15.93
CA GLU A 175 -0.90 4.02 -16.39
C GLU A 175 -2.15 4.44 -15.60
N ALA A 176 -2.03 4.82 -14.32
CA ALA A 176 -3.17 5.07 -13.44
C ALA A 176 -4.18 6.11 -14.00
N ARG A 177 -3.68 7.18 -14.63
CA ARG A 177 -4.53 8.24 -15.20
C ARG A 177 -5.51 7.69 -16.24
N ALA A 178 -5.10 6.68 -17.01
CA ALA A 178 -5.94 6.06 -18.03
C ALA A 178 -7.10 5.23 -17.44
N HIS A 179 -7.17 5.06 -16.12
CA HIS A 179 -8.23 4.32 -15.42
C HIS A 179 -9.07 5.20 -14.50
N LEU A 180 -8.96 6.53 -14.60
CA LEU A 180 -9.81 7.46 -13.86
C LEU A 180 -11.08 7.84 -14.62
N LYS A 181 -12.17 8.01 -13.85
CA LYS A 181 -13.34 8.78 -14.26
C LYS A 181 -13.00 10.27 -14.32
N GLU A 182 -13.88 11.08 -14.91
CA GLU A 182 -13.75 12.53 -14.85
C GLU A 182 -13.73 13.01 -13.38
N GLY A 183 -12.75 13.83 -13.03
CA GLY A 183 -12.55 14.28 -11.64
C GLY A 183 -11.99 13.21 -10.68
N GLY A 184 -11.60 12.04 -11.20
CA GLY A 184 -11.01 10.96 -10.43
C GLY A 184 -9.64 11.31 -9.85
N ARG A 185 -9.20 10.55 -8.84
CA ARG A 185 -8.00 10.84 -8.04
C ARG A 185 -7.02 9.67 -8.03
N ILE A 186 -5.73 9.95 -8.23
CA ILE A 186 -4.66 8.99 -7.92
C ILE A 186 -4.15 9.32 -6.52
N LEU A 187 -4.16 8.33 -5.63
CA LEU A 187 -3.71 8.41 -4.25
C LEU A 187 -2.59 7.39 -4.03
N ILE A 188 -1.50 7.82 -3.41
CA ILE A 188 -0.33 6.99 -3.17
C ILE A 188 0.00 7.05 -1.68
N GLY A 189 -0.03 5.90 -1.02
CA GLY A 189 0.61 5.72 0.28
C GLY A 189 2.12 5.54 0.07
N PHE A 190 2.91 6.35 0.75
CA PHE A 190 4.37 6.32 0.67
C PHE A 190 4.99 6.60 2.05
N SER A 191 6.28 6.33 2.19
CA SER A 191 7.09 6.82 3.30
C SER A 191 8.30 7.56 2.75
N THR A 192 8.37 8.88 2.94
CA THR A 192 9.57 9.64 2.54
C THR A 192 10.80 9.32 3.39
N THR A 193 10.61 8.71 4.56
CA THR A 193 11.69 8.17 5.40
C THR A 193 12.24 6.86 4.85
N LEU A 194 11.38 5.91 4.45
CA LEU A 194 11.79 4.56 4.04
C LEU A 194 12.02 4.42 2.52
N GLY A 195 11.48 5.33 1.72
CA GLY A 195 11.47 5.24 0.27
C GLY A 195 12.29 6.30 -0.45
N ARG A 196 12.60 6.03 -1.71
CA ARG A 196 13.29 6.95 -2.63
C ARG A 196 12.31 7.97 -3.20
N PHE A 197 11.99 8.99 -2.41
CA PHE A 197 11.03 10.02 -2.81
C PHE A 197 11.46 10.80 -4.06
N ASP A 198 12.77 10.98 -4.28
CA ASP A 198 13.33 11.58 -5.48
C ASP A 198 12.92 10.83 -6.76
N LEU A 199 12.90 9.49 -6.71
CA LEU A 199 12.44 8.66 -7.82
C LEU A 199 10.93 8.74 -8.01
N LEU A 200 10.15 8.72 -6.92
CA LEU A 200 8.70 8.89 -6.98
C LEU A 200 8.32 10.23 -7.66
N GLN A 201 9.00 11.32 -7.30
CA GLN A 201 8.82 12.63 -7.91
C GLN A 201 9.20 12.63 -9.40
N LYS A 202 10.32 11.96 -9.75
CA LYS A 202 10.74 11.82 -11.15
C LYS A 202 9.68 11.07 -11.97
N PHE A 203 9.18 9.93 -11.50
CA PHE A 203 8.18 9.14 -12.22
C PHE A 203 6.85 9.87 -12.38
N ALA A 204 6.41 10.60 -11.34
CA ALA A 204 5.24 11.46 -11.45
C ALA A 204 5.44 12.52 -12.55
N LYS A 205 6.59 13.22 -12.54
CA LYS A 205 6.91 14.23 -13.56
C LYS A 205 6.95 13.65 -14.97
N ASP A 206 7.57 12.48 -15.15
CA ASP A 206 7.67 11.80 -16.45
C ASP A 206 6.29 11.34 -16.97
N ALA A 207 5.36 11.03 -16.06
CA ALA A 207 3.97 10.74 -16.37
C ALA A 207 3.11 12.01 -16.60
N GLY A 208 3.70 13.21 -16.52
CA GLY A 208 2.97 14.48 -16.63
C GLY A 208 2.06 14.73 -15.43
N LEU A 209 2.48 14.30 -14.23
CA LEU A 209 1.79 14.47 -12.96
C LEU A 209 2.66 15.27 -11.98
N SER A 210 2.01 15.92 -11.03
CA SER A 210 2.59 16.56 -9.86
C SER A 210 2.07 15.87 -8.60
N LEU A 211 2.95 15.71 -7.60
CA LEU A 211 2.59 15.12 -6.31
C LEU A 211 2.25 16.22 -5.32
N LYS A 212 1.06 16.14 -4.75
CA LYS A 212 0.63 16.97 -3.62
C LYS A 212 0.46 16.08 -2.40
N MET A 213 1.24 16.32 -1.36
CA MET A 213 0.99 15.71 -0.05
C MET A 213 -0.36 16.22 0.49
N ILE A 214 -1.24 15.30 0.85
CA ILE A 214 -2.57 15.63 1.39
C ILE A 214 -2.77 15.12 2.82
N TYR A 215 -1.88 14.26 3.29
CA TYR A 215 -1.84 13.75 4.66
C TYR A 215 -0.41 13.34 5.01
N GLU A 216 -0.02 13.53 6.26
CA GLU A 216 1.25 13.09 6.86
C GLU A 216 0.95 12.61 8.29
N THR A 217 1.59 11.52 8.68
CA THR A 217 1.68 11.03 10.06
C THR A 217 3.07 10.44 10.28
N GLU A 218 3.42 10.14 11.53
CA GLU A 218 4.70 9.54 11.90
C GLU A 218 4.54 8.44 12.95
N SER A 219 5.45 7.46 12.97
CA SER A 219 5.47 6.43 14.01
C SER A 219 5.92 6.99 15.35
N GLU A 220 5.36 6.44 16.44
CA GLU A 220 5.74 6.78 17.81
C GLU A 220 7.01 6.02 18.24
N GLU A 221 8.15 6.36 17.64
CA GLU A 221 9.45 5.70 17.91
C GLU A 221 10.58 6.71 18.13
N THR A 222 11.72 6.24 18.64
CA THR A 222 12.93 7.08 18.84
C THR A 222 13.45 7.74 17.56
N HIS A 223 13.19 7.11 16.41
CA HIS A 223 13.45 7.65 15.08
C HIS A 223 12.13 7.56 14.27
N PRO A 224 11.27 8.58 14.33
CA PRO A 224 9.96 8.53 13.71
C PRO A 224 10.05 8.27 12.21
N VAL A 225 9.23 7.33 11.74
CA VAL A 225 9.05 7.02 10.33
C VAL A 225 7.83 7.76 9.83
N LYS A 226 7.99 8.57 8.78
CA LYS A 226 6.88 9.30 8.17
C LYS A 226 6.09 8.38 7.24
N PHE A 227 4.78 8.56 7.25
CA PHE A 227 3.85 7.94 6.31
C PHE A 227 2.95 9.02 5.73
N GLU A 228 2.90 9.10 4.42
CA GLU A 228 2.22 10.17 3.71
C GLU A 228 1.25 9.62 2.67
N ILE A 229 0.15 10.35 2.47
CA ILE A 229 -0.72 10.15 1.31
C ILE A 229 -0.47 11.29 0.35
N PHE A 230 -0.05 10.96 -0.86
CA PHE A 230 0.09 11.89 -1.97
C PHE A 230 -1.10 11.78 -2.92
N SER A 231 -1.58 12.91 -3.41
CA SER A 231 -2.44 13.00 -4.59
C SER A 231 -1.59 13.31 -5.81
N ALA A 232 -1.64 12.47 -6.84
CA ALA A 232 -1.01 12.77 -8.13
C ALA A 232 -2.00 13.47 -9.07
N GLN A 233 -1.62 14.64 -9.59
CA GLN A 233 -2.47 15.55 -10.36
C GLN A 233 -1.80 15.99 -11.65
N ALA A 234 -2.54 16.00 -12.76
CA ALA A 234 -2.04 16.48 -14.06
C ALA A 234 -1.92 18.01 -14.12
#